data_AF-A0A2D7NTJ0-F1
#
_entry.id   AF-A0A2D7NTJ0-F1
#
_cell.length_a   1.000
_cell.length_b   1.000
_cell.length_c   1.000
_cell.angle_alpha   90.00
_cell.angle_beta   90.00
_cell.angle_gamma   90.00
#
_symmetry.space_group_name_H-M   'P 1'
#
loop_
_entity.id
_entity.type
_entity.pdbx_description
1 polymer ?
#
loop_
_entity_poly.entity_id
_entity_poly.type
_entity_poly.pdbx_seq_one_letter_code
_entity_poly.pdbx_strand_id
1 'polypeptide(L)'
;MNALIEARSAERFKLLSKHLTDPELKNFYHELMISEAGHYRNFIELAKVYWDPGKVEIRWKEFLFEEALIMKNLEIRSDRFH
;
A
#
# COMPACT_ATOMS: atom_id res chain seq x y z
N MET A 1 -10.73 -1.28 1.24
CA MET A 1 -10.16 -0.47 0.16
C MET A 1 -9.04 0.43 0.67
N ASN A 2 -9.24 1.28 1.68
CA ASN A 2 -8.19 2.17 2.22
C ASN A 2 -6.88 1.43 2.57
N ALA A 3 -6.95 0.30 3.29
CA ALA A 3 -5.77 -0.51 3.57
C ALA A 3 -4.98 -0.95 2.32
N LEU A 4 -5.66 -1.20 1.20
CA LEU A 4 -5.02 -1.60 -0.06
C LEU A 4 -4.24 -0.43 -0.67
N ILE A 5 -4.84 0.76 -0.65
CA ILE A 5 -4.24 1.98 -1.17
C ILE A 5 -2.96 2.27 -0.37
N GLU A 6 -3.02 2.23 0.96
CA GLU A 6 -1.83 2.48 1.79
C GLU A 6 -0.77 1.39 1.64
N ALA A 7 -1.17 0.13 1.48
CA ALA A 7 -0.21 -0.95 1.20
C ALA A 7 0.54 -0.73 -0.12
N ARG A 8 -0.16 -0.30 -1.19
CA ARG A 8 0.47 0.06 -2.48
C ARG A 8 1.34 1.31 -2.36
N SER A 9 0.89 2.32 -1.62
CA SER A 9 1.69 3.52 -1.33
C SER A 9 3.00 3.16 -0.63
N ALA A 10 2.93 2.34 0.43
CA ALA A 10 4.10 1.85 1.15
C ALA A 10 5.07 1.08 0.24
N GLU A 11 4.58 0.22 -0.65
CA GLU A 11 5.42 -0.49 -1.60
C GLU A 11 6.15 0.46 -2.56
N ARG A 12 5.44 1.43 -3.15
CA ARG A 12 6.06 2.41 -4.06
C ARG A 12 7.07 3.30 -3.35
N PHE A 13 6.76 3.80 -2.15
CA PHE A 13 7.70 4.59 -1.36
C PHE A 13 8.95 3.78 -0.98
N LYS A 14 8.81 2.49 -0.68
CA LYS A 14 9.95 1.58 -0.45
C LYS A 14 10.87 1.48 -1.69
N LEU A 15 10.30 1.44 -2.88
CA LEU A 15 11.08 1.41 -4.12
C LEU A 15 11.82 2.74 -4.32
N LEU A 16 11.13 3.86 -4.15
CA LEU A 16 11.75 5.19 -4.24
C LEU A 16 12.89 5.36 -3.23
N SER A 17 12.66 5.00 -1.96
CA SER A 17 13.68 5.13 -0.91
C SER A 17 14.93 4.28 -1.19
N LYS A 18 14.79 3.18 -1.95
CA LYS A 18 15.91 2.30 -2.32
C LYS A 18 16.67 2.78 -3.54
N HIS A 19 15.96 3.30 -4.54
CA HIS A 19 16.51 3.52 -5.88
C HIS A 19 16.84 4.97 -6.21
N LEU A 20 16.33 5.94 -5.44
CA LEU A 20 16.75 7.34 -5.60
C LEU A 20 18.21 7.52 -5.21
N THR A 21 18.86 8.48 -5.86
CA THR A 21 20.25 8.87 -5.59
C THR A 21 20.35 10.00 -4.57
N ASP A 22 19.32 10.85 -4.49
CA ASP A 22 19.26 11.97 -3.56
C ASP A 22 19.04 11.48 -2.10
N PRO A 23 19.99 11.72 -1.18
CA PRO A 23 19.91 11.21 0.18
C PRO A 23 18.72 11.76 1.00
N GLU A 24 18.34 13.01 0.79
CA GLU A 24 17.23 13.65 1.51
C GLU A 24 15.91 13.01 1.08
N LEU A 25 15.69 12.86 -0.23
CA LEU A 25 14.50 12.20 -0.76
C LEU A 25 14.43 10.73 -0.35
N LYS A 26 15.57 10.02 -0.31
CA LYS A 26 15.59 8.63 0.18
C LYS A 26 15.08 8.52 1.61
N ASN A 27 15.56 9.38 2.50
CA ASN A 27 15.12 9.35 3.90
C ASN A 27 13.65 9.74 4.02
N PHE A 28 13.23 10.79 3.31
CA PHE A 28 11.84 11.22 3.27
C PHE A 28 10.87 10.11 2.81
N TYR A 29 11.15 9.45 1.69
CA TYR A 29 10.30 8.34 1.22
C TYR A 29 10.39 7.11 2.12
N HIS A 30 11.50 6.90 2.83
CA HIS A 30 11.59 5.83 3.82
C HIS A 30 10.65 6.07 5.00
N GLU A 31 10.62 7.29 5.53
CA GLU A 31 9.72 7.68 6.61
C GLU A 31 8.25 7.58 6.19
N LEU A 32 7.91 8.05 4.98
CA LEU A 32 6.56 7.88 4.43
C LEU A 32 6.16 6.41 4.31
N MET A 33 7.05 5.55 3.82
CA MET A 33 6.80 4.11 3.75
C MET A 33 6.45 3.49 5.11
N ILE A 34 7.15 3.90 6.17
CA ILE A 34 6.86 3.43 7.54
C ILE A 34 5.46 3.91 7.97
N SER A 35 5.12 5.16 7.70
CA SER A 35 3.80 5.73 8.04
C SER A 35 2.66 4.97 7.35
N GLU A 36 2.77 4.73 6.04
CA GLU A 36 1.73 4.01 5.29
C GLU A 36 1.63 2.54 5.70
N ALA A 37 2.76 1.94 6.10
CA ALA A 37 2.75 0.60 6.69
C ALA A 37 1.92 0.53 7.98
N GLY A 38 2.01 1.58 8.80
CA GLY A 38 1.16 1.75 9.98
C GLY A 38 -0.32 1.93 9.59
N HIS A 39 -0.60 2.78 8.61
CA HIS A 39 -1.98 3.07 8.18
C HIS A 39 -2.70 1.83 7.64
N TYR A 40 -2.08 1.03 6.75
CA TYR A 40 -2.79 -0.15 6.23
C TYR A 40 -3.12 -1.14 7.35
N ARG A 41 -2.20 -1.34 8.29
CA ARG A 41 -2.41 -2.23 9.44
C ARG A 41 -3.58 -1.72 10.27
N ASN A 42 -3.59 -0.43 10.59
CA ASN A 42 -4.67 0.19 11.38
C ASN A 42 -6.03 0.03 10.71
N PHE A 43 -6.13 0.21 9.39
CA PHE A 43 -7.39 0.02 8.67
C PHE A 43 -7.89 -1.43 8.70
N ILE A 44 -6.99 -2.42 8.60
CA ILE A 44 -7.35 -3.84 8.71
C ILE A 44 -7.80 -4.17 10.14
N GLU A 45 -7.06 -3.72 11.15
CA GLU A 45 -7.42 -3.96 12.55
C GLU A 45 -8.74 -3.28 12.91
N LEU A 46 -8.98 -2.06 12.44
CA LEU A 46 -10.27 -1.38 12.59
C LEU A 46 -11.41 -2.18 11.95
N ALA A 47 -11.20 -2.73 10.75
CA ALA A 47 -12.22 -3.57 10.10
C ALA A 47 -12.55 -4.82 10.94
N LYS A 48 -11.53 -5.45 11.56
CA LYS A 48 -11.72 -6.61 12.45
C LYS A 48 -12.43 -6.27 13.77
N VAL A 49 -12.46 -4.99 14.19
CA VAL A 49 -13.26 -4.56 15.35
C VAL A 49 -14.76 -4.60 15.04
N TYR A 50 -15.15 -4.25 13.81
CA TYR A 50 -16.56 -4.14 13.41
C TYR A 50 -17.10 -5.38 12.70
N TRP A 51 -16.24 -6.26 12.22
CA TRP A 51 -16.62 -7.42 11.42
C TRP A 51 -15.85 -8.67 11.85
N ASP A 52 -16.43 -9.84 11.57
CA ASP A 52 -15.76 -11.13 11.78
C ASP A 52 -14.36 -11.14 11.12
N PRO A 53 -13.29 -11.45 11.88
CA PRO A 53 -11.92 -11.43 11.35
C PRO A 53 -11.72 -12.35 10.14
N GLY A 54 -12.38 -13.51 10.12
CA GLY A 54 -12.32 -14.44 8.98
C GLY A 54 -12.89 -13.82 7.71
N LYS A 55 -14.04 -13.14 7.81
CA LYS A 55 -14.63 -12.40 6.69
C LYS A 55 -13.74 -11.24 6.21
N VAL A 56 -13.11 -10.52 7.14
CA VAL A 56 -12.17 -9.43 6.79
C VAL A 56 -10.96 -9.97 6.03
N GLU A 57 -10.39 -11.09 6.47
CA GLU A 57 -9.25 -11.73 5.81
C GLU A 57 -9.59 -12.26 4.42
N ILE A 58 -10.76 -12.87 4.25
CA ILE A 58 -11.24 -13.32 2.93
C ILE A 58 -11.35 -12.13 1.99
N ARG A 59 -12.06 -11.06 2.41
CA ARG A 59 -12.23 -9.85 1.59
C ARG A 59 -10.90 -9.16 1.30
N TRP A 60 -9.97 -9.18 2.24
CA TRP A 60 -8.63 -8.63 2.04
C TRP A 60 -7.87 -9.39 0.94
N LYS A 61 -7.91 -10.72 0.96
CA LYS A 61 -7.29 -11.56 -0.09
C LYS A 61 -7.93 -11.33 -1.47
N GLU A 62 -9.26 -11.19 -1.53
CA GLU A 62 -9.97 -10.84 -2.77
C GLU A 62 -9.46 -9.52 -3.33
N PHE A 63 -9.34 -8.48 -2.50
CA PHE A 63 -8.81 -7.18 -2.93
C PHE A 63 -7.35 -7.25 -3.39
N LEU A 64 -6.49 -7.99 -2.70
CA LEU A 64 -5.11 -8.18 -3.13
C LEU A 64 -5.01 -8.88 -4.48
N PHE A 65 -5.86 -9.87 -4.74
CA PHE A 65 -5.89 -10.58 -6.01
C PHE A 65 -6.31 -9.64 -7.16
N GLU A 66 -7.41 -8.90 -6.99
CA GLU A 66 -7.90 -7.97 -8.01
C GLU A 66 -6.90 -6.82 -8.25
N GLU A 67 -6.29 -6.29 -7.19
CA GLU A 67 -5.29 -5.23 -7.32
C GLU A 67 -4.06 -5.69 -8.10
N ALA A 68 -3.58 -6.91 -7.87
CA ALA A 68 -2.49 -7.49 -8.64
C ALA A 68 -2.85 -7.64 -10.14
N LEU A 69 -4.10 -7.99 -10.46
CA LEU A 69 -4.60 -8.01 -11.84
C LEU A 69 -4.63 -6.62 -12.46
N ILE A 70 -5.05 -5.59 -11.71
CA ILE A 70 -5.04 -4.20 -12.18
C ILE A 70 -3.60 -3.77 -12.47
N MET A 71 -2.67 -3.98 -11.53
CA MET A 71 -1.26 -3.60 -11.69
C MET A 71 -0.60 -4.27 -12.89
N LYS A 72 -0.96 -5.51 -13.21
CA LYS A 72 -0.43 -6.22 -14.38
C LYS A 72 -0.84 -5.57 -15.71
N ASN A 73 -2.01 -4.93 -15.75
CA ASN A 73 -2.58 -4.34 -16.96
C ASN A 73 -2.48 -2.81 -16.97
N LEU A 74 -1.89 -2.20 -15.94
CA LEU A 74 -1.77 -0.77 -15.84
C LEU A 74 -0.57 -0.28 -16.67
N GLU A 75 -0.83 0.61 -17.62
CA GLU A 75 0.24 1.28 -18.36
C GLU A 75 1.02 2.23 -17.44
N ILE A 76 2.33 2.32 -17.66
CA ILE A 76 3.19 3.24 -16.92
C ILE A 76 2.79 4.66 -17.28
N ARG A 77 2.47 5.44 -16.25
CA ARG A 77 2.07 6.84 -16.35
C ARG A 77 2.91 7.69 -15.41
N SER A 78 3.50 8.77 -15.93
CA SER A 78 4.32 9.68 -15.13
C SER A 78 3.51 10.64 -14.25
N ASP A 79 2.20 10.76 -14.49
CA ASP A 79 1.32 11.72 -13.81
C ASP A 79 0.60 11.15 -12.58
N ARG A 80 0.84 9.88 -12.21
CA ARG A 80 0.22 9.25 -11.03
C ARG A 80 1.20 8.38 -10.25
N PHE A 81 1.43 8.74 -8.98
CA PHE A 81 0.75 8.08 -7.86
C PHE A 81 0.46 6.58 -7.97
N HIS A 82 -0.84 6.34 -8.21
CA HIS A 82 -1.52 5.06 -8.18
C HIS A 82 -1.72 4.44 -9.55
#